data_AF-A0A2J2HDZ3-F1
#
_entry.id   AF-A0A2J2HDZ3-F1
#
_cell.length_a   1.000
_cell.length_b   1.000
_cell.length_c   1.000
_cell.angle_alpha   90.00
_cell.angle_beta   90.00
_cell.angle_gamma   90.00
#
_symmetry.space_group_name_H-M   'P 1'
#
loop_
_entity.id
_entity.type
_entity.pdbx_description
1 polymer ?
#
loop_
_entity_poly.entity_id
_entity_poly.type
_entity_poly.pdbx_seq_one_letter_code
_entity_poly.pdbx_strand_id
1 'polypeptide(L)'
;MGGMAFLDTFKPGAEWIPEGGVDVARSGVDFDAGGFCEGLAYDVLAYYKPYTRYKSRWGIYFILPAMLRDLERLSDAVQNNSGIKPEEGLLALIIHPGVVFLHELCHHTLENVRVSMGLRGVYEDVDEGLCQYTAFRLVEESSGLGLLVTPYMVHHGDHIHVHWPFDWPFRGVIRLRWNYPLYMRLNSIDRSLIRRALSILYKWWGLDRAGLYRPAISTKYTEDFLAKYLEQLRGDLVPFLDHALSKKPVNESDWARVNIDNREWKLTCRQG
;
A
#
# COMPACT_ATOMS: atom_id res chain seq x y z
N MET A 1 0.33 -24.96 -5.37
CA MET A 1 1.80 -24.98 -5.55
C MET A 1 2.29 -23.64 -6.12
N GLY A 2 2.10 -22.51 -5.41
CA GLY A 2 2.40 -21.17 -5.94
C GLY A 2 3.43 -20.35 -5.14
N GLY A 3 4.00 -20.91 -4.07
CA GLY A 3 4.80 -20.15 -3.10
C GLY A 3 6.22 -19.77 -3.53
N MET A 4 6.73 -20.28 -4.66
CA MET A 4 8.12 -20.03 -5.11
C MET A 4 8.27 -18.89 -6.12
N ALA A 5 7.24 -18.58 -6.93
CA ALA A 5 7.36 -17.59 -8.02
C ALA A 5 7.60 -16.14 -7.55
N PHE A 6 7.15 -15.79 -6.34
CA PHE A 6 7.39 -14.46 -5.75
C PHE A 6 8.86 -14.26 -5.37
N LEU A 7 9.52 -15.29 -4.84
CA LEU A 7 10.91 -15.22 -4.39
C LEU A 7 11.91 -15.19 -5.57
N ASP A 8 11.63 -15.94 -6.63
CA ASP A 8 12.53 -16.05 -7.79
C ASP A 8 12.69 -14.71 -8.54
N THR A 9 11.78 -13.76 -8.32
CA THR A 9 11.77 -12.42 -8.92
C THR A 9 12.21 -11.32 -7.96
N PHE A 10 12.42 -11.62 -6.68
CA PHE A 10 12.75 -10.62 -5.65
C PHE A 10 14.26 -10.47 -5.51
N LYS A 11 14.87 -9.65 -6.37
CA LYS A 11 16.32 -9.44 -6.44
C LYS A 11 16.66 -7.98 -6.77
N PRO A 12 17.90 -7.54 -6.51
CA PRO A 12 18.33 -6.19 -6.87
C PRO A 12 18.12 -5.91 -8.37
N GLY A 13 17.55 -4.75 -8.69
CA GLY A 13 17.22 -4.35 -10.06
C GLY A 13 15.91 -4.92 -10.62
N ALA A 14 15.16 -5.72 -9.85
CA ALA A 14 13.82 -6.15 -10.26
C ALA A 14 12.86 -4.96 -10.32
N GLU A 15 11.98 -4.94 -11.31
CA GLU A 15 11.00 -3.88 -11.52
C GLU A 15 9.62 -4.47 -11.79
N TRP A 16 8.59 -3.86 -11.21
CA TRP A 16 7.20 -4.14 -11.57
C TRP A 16 6.82 -3.28 -12.78
N ILE A 17 6.53 -3.95 -13.89
CA ILE A 17 6.21 -3.27 -15.15
C ILE A 17 4.68 -3.25 -15.32
N PRO A 18 4.04 -2.09 -15.58
CA PRO A 18 2.61 -2.04 -15.84
C PRO A 18 2.24 -2.73 -17.16
N GLU A 19 0.99 -3.14 -17.30
CA GLU A 19 0.44 -3.53 -18.59
C GLU A 19 0.33 -2.33 -19.55
N GLY A 20 0.59 -2.59 -20.83
CA GLY A 20 0.40 -1.61 -21.89
C GLY A 20 -1.08 -1.30 -22.16
N GLY A 21 -1.35 -0.18 -22.82
CA GLY A 21 -2.70 0.21 -23.22
C GLY A 21 -3.60 0.63 -22.05
N VAL A 22 -3.03 0.98 -20.90
CA VAL A 22 -3.71 1.70 -19.82
C VAL A 22 -3.35 3.17 -19.93
N ASP A 23 -4.34 3.99 -20.24
CA ASP A 23 -4.23 5.45 -20.23
C ASP A 23 -5.29 6.00 -19.26
N VAL A 24 -4.85 6.78 -18.28
CA VAL A 24 -5.70 7.41 -17.26
C VAL A 24 -5.10 8.76 -16.93
N ALA A 25 -5.95 9.74 -16.62
CA ALA A 25 -5.50 11.03 -16.13
C ALA A 25 -4.58 10.85 -14.91
N ARG A 26 -3.67 11.78 -14.69
CA ARG A 26 -2.78 11.75 -13.52
C ARG A 26 -3.50 12.29 -12.30
N SER A 27 -3.12 11.76 -11.14
CA SER A 27 -3.44 12.39 -9.87
C SER A 27 -2.86 13.80 -9.82
N GLY A 28 -3.55 14.67 -9.10
CA GLY A 28 -2.99 15.95 -8.64
C GLY A 28 -2.09 15.81 -7.42
N VAL A 29 -1.83 14.58 -6.96
CA VAL A 29 -0.89 14.25 -5.90
C VAL A 29 0.52 14.18 -6.48
N ASP A 30 1.44 14.91 -5.86
CA ASP A 30 2.84 14.93 -6.27
C ASP A 30 3.63 13.86 -5.49
N PHE A 31 3.73 12.65 -6.05
CA PHE A 31 4.51 11.57 -5.45
C PHE A 31 6.03 11.83 -5.46
N ASP A 32 6.52 12.81 -6.24
CA ASP A 32 7.92 13.25 -6.14
C ASP A 32 8.15 14.04 -4.84
N ALA A 33 7.08 14.45 -4.14
CA ALA A 33 7.16 15.13 -2.86
C ALA A 33 7.20 14.20 -1.65
N GLY A 34 7.00 12.88 -1.81
CA GLY A 34 7.13 11.90 -0.74
C GLY A 34 8.57 11.69 -0.27
N GLY A 35 8.76 10.88 0.78
CA GLY A 35 10.09 10.51 1.27
C GLY A 35 10.18 10.49 2.80
N PHE A 36 11.30 10.95 3.36
CA PHE A 36 11.48 11.00 4.81
C PHE A 36 11.71 12.40 5.33
N CYS A 37 10.81 12.86 6.21
CA CYS A 37 10.96 14.16 6.85
C CYS A 37 10.49 14.18 8.30
N GLU A 38 11.16 14.98 9.13
CA GLU A 38 10.86 15.16 10.56
C GLU A 38 10.77 13.83 11.34
N GLY A 39 11.47 12.79 10.85
CA GLY A 39 11.47 11.46 11.46
C GLY A 39 10.39 10.52 10.95
N LEU A 40 9.62 10.90 9.94
CA LEU A 40 8.50 10.17 9.36
C LEU A 40 8.85 9.73 7.93
N ALA A 41 8.60 8.47 7.59
CA ALA A 41 8.48 8.07 6.19
C ALA A 41 7.06 8.45 5.76
N TYR A 42 6.90 9.18 4.67
CA TYR A 42 5.60 9.69 4.27
C TYR A 42 5.42 9.58 2.76
N ASP A 43 4.29 9.01 2.38
CA ASP A 43 3.61 9.28 1.12
C ASP A 43 2.71 10.52 1.30
N VAL A 44 2.25 11.11 0.21
CA VAL A 44 1.25 12.19 0.23
C VAL A 44 -0.10 11.70 0.78
N LEU A 45 -0.34 10.39 0.79
CA LEU A 45 -1.60 9.76 1.19
C LEU A 45 -1.58 9.11 2.58
N ALA A 46 -0.39 8.73 3.07
CA ALA A 46 -0.21 8.10 4.38
C ALA A 46 1.23 8.33 4.85
N TYR A 47 1.51 8.06 6.13
CA TYR A 47 2.86 8.10 6.64
C TYR A 47 3.07 7.08 7.75
N TYR A 48 4.30 6.60 7.85
CA TYR A 48 4.77 5.74 8.92
C TYR A 48 5.55 6.53 9.99
N LYS A 49 5.17 6.34 11.26
CA LYS A 49 5.92 6.75 12.44
C LYS A 49 6.75 5.57 12.96
N PRO A 50 8.09 5.61 12.85
CA PRO A 50 8.99 4.54 13.31
C PRO A 50 8.92 4.34 14.83
N TYR A 51 8.88 3.09 15.30
CA TYR A 51 8.78 2.81 16.73
C TYR A 51 10.08 3.06 17.49
N THR A 52 11.23 2.95 16.81
CA THR A 52 12.54 3.31 17.39
C THR A 52 12.64 4.80 17.73
N ARG A 53 11.82 5.64 17.09
CA ARG A 53 11.72 7.09 17.36
C ARG A 53 10.49 7.49 18.17
N TYR A 54 9.34 6.86 17.94
CA TYR A 54 8.04 7.30 18.48
C TYR A 54 7.32 6.23 19.30
N LYS A 55 7.93 5.73 20.37
CA LYS A 55 7.45 4.60 21.20
C LYS A 55 5.94 4.52 21.51
N SER A 56 5.27 5.64 21.79
CA SER A 56 3.84 5.64 22.15
C SER A 56 2.90 6.08 21.01
N ARG A 57 3.46 6.56 19.90
CA ARG A 57 2.71 7.13 18.75
C ARG A 57 3.16 6.55 17.41
N TRP A 58 3.83 5.40 17.44
CA TRP A 58 4.29 4.72 16.24
C TRP A 58 3.09 4.15 15.49
N GLY A 59 3.27 3.88 14.20
CA GLY A 59 2.23 3.29 13.37
C GLY A 59 2.10 3.92 11.99
N ILE A 60 1.18 3.40 11.21
CA ILE A 60 0.77 3.86 9.89
C ILE A 60 -0.42 4.80 10.06
N TYR A 61 -0.35 5.97 9.47
CA TYR A 61 -1.37 7.01 9.58
C TYR A 61 -1.86 7.39 8.19
N PHE A 62 -3.14 7.13 7.91
CA PHE A 62 -3.77 7.60 6.68
C PHE A 62 -4.12 9.08 6.78
N ILE A 63 -3.70 9.89 5.83
CA ILE A 63 -4.08 11.30 5.73
C ILE A 63 -5.47 11.34 5.08
N LEU A 64 -6.52 11.28 5.90
CA LEU A 64 -7.86 11.00 5.42
C LEU A 64 -8.35 12.00 4.35
N PRO A 65 -8.20 13.32 4.53
CA PRO A 65 -8.64 14.28 3.51
C PRO A 65 -7.91 14.11 2.17
N ALA A 66 -6.60 13.78 2.19
CA ALA A 66 -5.83 13.56 0.98
C ALA A 66 -6.28 12.28 0.27
N MET A 67 -6.43 11.19 1.02
CA MET A 67 -6.89 9.90 0.52
C MET A 67 -8.29 9.97 -0.11
N LEU A 68 -9.24 10.63 0.54
CA LEU A 68 -10.60 10.80 0.00
C LEU A 68 -10.60 11.60 -1.31
N ARG A 69 -9.85 12.71 -1.36
CA ARG A 69 -9.75 13.52 -2.58
C ARG A 69 -9.08 12.74 -3.72
N ASP A 70 -8.04 11.96 -3.43
CA ASP A 70 -7.39 11.14 -4.45
C ASP A 70 -8.33 10.08 -5.00
N LEU A 71 -9.07 9.38 -4.13
CA LEU A 71 -10.07 8.38 -4.52
C LEU A 71 -11.25 8.98 -5.30
N GLU A 72 -11.75 10.15 -4.90
CA GLU A 72 -12.81 10.85 -5.63
C GLU A 72 -12.37 11.20 -7.05
N ARG A 73 -11.15 11.75 -7.19
CA ARG A 73 -10.59 12.11 -8.50
C ARG A 73 -10.27 10.89 -9.34
N LEU A 74 -9.73 9.83 -8.73
CA LEU A 74 -9.51 8.55 -9.40
C LEU A 74 -10.85 8.00 -9.91
N SER A 75 -11.90 8.03 -9.09
CA SER A 75 -13.24 7.57 -9.49
C SER A 75 -13.74 8.35 -10.70
N ASP A 76 -13.64 9.67 -10.68
CA ASP A 76 -14.02 10.49 -11.83
C ASP A 76 -13.16 10.18 -13.06
N ALA A 77 -11.85 9.96 -12.89
CA ALA A 77 -10.94 9.65 -13.98
C ALA A 77 -11.22 8.28 -14.63
N VAL A 78 -11.51 7.25 -13.84
CA VAL A 78 -11.81 5.91 -14.37
C VAL A 78 -13.21 5.80 -14.95
N GLN A 79 -14.21 6.53 -14.40
CA GLN A 79 -15.57 6.53 -14.93
C GLN A 79 -15.70 7.23 -16.27
N ASN A 80 -14.95 8.32 -16.46
CA ASN A 80 -15.01 9.13 -17.67
C ASN A 80 -14.08 8.63 -18.79
N ASN A 81 -13.43 7.47 -18.60
CA ASN A 81 -12.48 6.92 -19.55
C ASN A 81 -13.06 5.71 -20.30
N SER A 82 -13.31 5.88 -21.60
CA SER A 82 -13.88 4.82 -22.44
C SER A 82 -12.93 3.64 -22.69
N GLY A 83 -11.64 3.77 -22.38
CA GLY A 83 -10.62 2.72 -22.52
C GLY A 83 -10.44 1.84 -21.27
N ILE A 84 -11.07 2.20 -20.15
CA ILE A 84 -11.03 1.44 -18.90
C ILE A 84 -12.33 0.69 -18.74
N LYS A 85 -12.25 -0.64 -18.55
CA LYS A 85 -13.48 -1.41 -18.29
C LYS A 85 -13.99 -1.11 -16.89
N PRO A 86 -15.31 -1.16 -16.67
CA PRO A 86 -15.90 -0.94 -15.34
C PRO A 86 -15.27 -1.79 -14.23
N GLU A 87 -15.05 -3.09 -14.47
CA GLU A 87 -14.43 -3.98 -13.49
C GLU A 87 -12.98 -3.61 -13.13
N GLU A 88 -12.20 -3.09 -14.09
CA GLU A 88 -10.81 -2.68 -13.89
C GLU A 88 -10.74 -1.42 -13.02
N GLY A 89 -11.55 -0.41 -13.38
CA GLY A 89 -11.64 0.85 -12.63
C GLY A 89 -12.17 0.65 -11.21
N LEU A 90 -13.20 -0.19 -11.04
CA LEU A 90 -13.73 -0.53 -9.73
C LEU A 90 -12.70 -1.28 -8.88
N LEU A 91 -11.98 -2.24 -9.46
CA LEU A 91 -10.94 -2.94 -8.73
C LEU A 91 -9.78 -2.00 -8.33
N ALA A 92 -9.39 -1.06 -9.20
CA ALA A 92 -8.38 -0.06 -8.88
C ALA A 92 -8.79 0.79 -7.67
N LEU A 93 -10.04 1.28 -7.62
CA LEU A 93 -10.58 1.99 -6.46
C LEU A 93 -10.57 1.15 -5.18
N ILE A 94 -10.85 -0.14 -5.32
CA ILE A 94 -10.94 -1.07 -4.20
C ILE A 94 -9.54 -1.39 -3.61
N ILE A 95 -8.54 -1.63 -4.45
CA ILE A 95 -7.19 -1.99 -3.99
C ILE A 95 -6.35 -0.78 -3.57
N HIS A 96 -6.71 0.43 -4.00
CA HIS A 96 -5.94 1.66 -3.78
C HIS A 96 -5.49 1.87 -2.33
N PRO A 97 -6.38 1.90 -1.31
CA PRO A 97 -5.93 2.06 0.07
C PRO A 97 -5.10 0.88 0.59
N GLY A 98 -5.35 -0.32 0.05
CA GLY A 98 -4.60 -1.53 0.39
C GLY A 98 -3.16 -1.49 -0.12
N VAL A 99 -2.94 -0.95 -1.32
CA VAL A 99 -1.59 -0.72 -1.86
C VAL A 99 -0.84 0.28 -0.99
N VAL A 100 -1.48 1.39 -0.59
CA VAL A 100 -0.86 2.39 0.30
C VAL A 100 -0.56 1.79 1.69
N PHE A 101 -1.49 1.01 2.25
CA PHE A 101 -1.23 0.29 3.51
C PHE A 101 0.01 -0.61 3.42
N LEU A 102 0.07 -1.46 2.38
CA LEU A 102 1.17 -2.40 2.21
C LEU A 102 2.50 -1.67 2.00
N HIS A 103 2.48 -0.54 1.29
CA HIS A 103 3.64 0.32 1.14
C HIS A 103 4.17 0.80 2.50
N GLU A 104 3.31 1.37 3.33
CA GLU A 104 3.72 1.84 4.67
C GLU A 104 4.08 0.71 5.63
N LEU A 105 3.46 -0.46 5.49
CA LEU A 105 3.86 -1.67 6.22
C LEU A 105 5.29 -2.09 5.86
N CYS A 106 5.70 -1.93 4.60
CA CYS A 106 7.06 -2.23 4.19
C CYS A 106 8.09 -1.35 4.93
N HIS A 107 7.76 -0.08 5.22
CA HIS A 107 8.63 0.78 6.04
C HIS A 107 8.79 0.26 7.48
N HIS A 108 7.72 -0.28 8.08
CA HIS A 108 7.82 -0.97 9.37
C HIS A 108 8.70 -2.23 9.29
N THR A 109 8.50 -3.07 8.27
CA THR A 109 9.33 -4.25 8.03
C THR A 109 10.80 -3.89 7.86
N LEU A 110 11.10 -2.83 7.12
CA LEU A 110 12.47 -2.33 6.93
C LEU A 110 13.09 -1.83 8.23
N GLU A 111 12.33 -1.15 9.10
CA GLU A 111 12.80 -0.79 10.43
C GLU A 111 13.17 -2.04 11.24
N ASN A 112 12.31 -3.07 11.26
CA ASN A 112 12.59 -4.35 11.94
C ASN A 112 13.86 -5.03 11.41
N VAL A 113 14.02 -5.09 10.09
CA VAL A 113 15.21 -5.67 9.45
C VAL A 113 16.46 -4.91 9.88
N ARG A 114 16.46 -3.57 9.78
CA ARG A 114 17.61 -2.75 10.17
C ARG A 114 17.97 -2.93 11.64
N VAL A 115 16.98 -2.94 12.53
CA VAL A 115 17.18 -3.20 13.96
C VAL A 115 17.79 -4.58 14.18
N SER A 116 17.24 -5.62 13.53
CA SER A 116 17.74 -7.00 13.67
C SER A 116 19.17 -7.18 13.17
N MET A 117 19.58 -6.37 12.19
CA MET A 117 20.92 -6.37 11.60
C MET A 117 21.89 -5.41 12.30
N GLY A 118 21.45 -4.65 13.31
CA GLY A 118 22.27 -3.65 13.99
C GLY A 118 22.65 -2.44 13.12
N LEU A 119 21.89 -2.18 12.06
CA LEU A 119 22.11 -1.06 11.14
C LEU A 119 21.61 0.24 11.76
N ARG A 120 22.27 1.35 11.43
CA ARG A 120 21.88 2.70 11.85
C ARG A 120 20.95 3.31 10.81
N GLY A 121 19.89 3.98 11.26
CA GLY A 121 18.91 4.63 10.39
C GLY A 121 17.58 3.87 10.37
N VAL A 122 16.50 4.61 10.17
CA VAL A 122 15.12 4.08 10.09
C VAL A 122 14.57 4.09 8.68
N TYR A 123 15.29 4.73 7.75
CA TYR A 123 14.85 5.01 6.40
C TYR A 123 16.05 5.33 5.49
N GLU A 124 15.97 4.92 4.23
CA GLU A 124 16.78 5.38 3.11
C GLU A 124 15.89 5.65 1.89
N ASP A 125 16.22 6.63 1.05
CA ASP A 125 15.42 6.99 -0.14
C ASP A 125 15.14 5.78 -1.07
N VAL A 126 16.06 4.82 -1.12
CA VAL A 126 15.91 3.60 -1.92
C VAL A 126 14.81 2.65 -1.41
N ASP A 127 14.31 2.88 -0.19
CA ASP A 127 13.25 2.11 0.43
C ASP A 127 11.92 2.27 -0.29
N GLU A 128 11.59 3.46 -0.81
CA GLU A 128 10.28 3.71 -1.41
C GLU A 128 10.03 2.83 -2.65
N GLY A 129 11.05 2.66 -3.50
CA GLY A 129 10.94 1.78 -4.66
C GLY A 129 10.74 0.31 -4.28
N LEU A 130 11.41 -0.14 -3.21
CA LEU A 130 11.23 -1.49 -2.64
C LEU A 130 9.84 -1.66 -2.04
N CYS A 131 9.40 -0.71 -1.21
CA CYS A 131 8.06 -0.69 -0.61
C CYS A 131 6.97 -0.73 -1.68
N GLN A 132 7.11 0.08 -2.73
CA GLN A 132 6.13 0.13 -3.81
C GLN A 132 6.13 -1.17 -4.63
N TYR A 133 7.32 -1.71 -4.95
CA TYR A 133 7.44 -3.00 -5.63
C TYR A 133 6.77 -4.12 -4.83
N THR A 134 7.07 -4.21 -3.54
CA THR A 134 6.49 -5.21 -2.65
C THR A 134 4.96 -5.09 -2.59
N ALA A 135 4.44 -3.87 -2.39
CA ALA A 135 3.00 -3.63 -2.33
C ALA A 135 2.29 -4.09 -3.62
N PHE A 136 2.82 -3.71 -4.79
CA PHE A 136 2.28 -4.11 -6.08
C PHE A 136 2.31 -5.63 -6.28
N ARG A 137 3.45 -6.27 -5.97
CA ARG A 137 3.60 -7.72 -6.13
C ARG A 137 2.70 -8.50 -5.18
N LEU A 138 2.57 -8.09 -3.92
CA LEU A 138 1.68 -8.75 -2.96
C LEU A 138 0.22 -8.68 -3.40
N VAL A 139 -0.24 -7.52 -3.90
CA VAL A 139 -1.60 -7.39 -4.43
C VAL A 139 -1.77 -8.24 -5.69
N GLU A 140 -0.82 -8.21 -6.64
CA GLU A 140 -0.89 -9.00 -7.88
C GLU A 140 -0.95 -10.51 -7.61
N GLU A 141 -0.09 -11.03 -6.74
CA GLU A 141 -0.02 -12.46 -6.42
C GLU A 141 -1.16 -12.93 -5.51
N SER A 142 -2.01 -12.02 -5.03
CA SER A 142 -3.19 -12.36 -4.23
C SER A 142 -4.36 -12.95 -5.02
N SER A 143 -4.25 -12.99 -6.35
CA SER A 143 -5.23 -13.62 -7.24
C SER A 143 -5.60 -15.02 -6.75
N GLY A 144 -6.90 -15.30 -6.59
CA GLY A 144 -7.40 -16.60 -6.14
C GLY A 144 -7.26 -16.91 -4.65
N LEU A 145 -6.61 -16.05 -3.85
CA LEU A 145 -6.57 -16.20 -2.38
C LEU A 145 -7.74 -15.49 -1.68
N GLY A 146 -8.52 -14.65 -2.37
CA GLY A 146 -9.69 -13.96 -1.81
C GLY A 146 -9.38 -12.99 -0.65
N LEU A 147 -8.09 -12.72 -0.38
CA LEU A 147 -7.61 -12.27 0.93
C LEU A 147 -6.84 -10.94 0.94
N LEU A 148 -6.47 -10.34 -0.21
CA LEU A 148 -5.69 -9.08 -0.26
C LEU A 148 -6.29 -7.96 -1.14
N VAL A 149 -7.52 -8.10 -1.59
CA VAL A 149 -8.39 -7.04 -2.13
C VAL A 149 -9.53 -6.62 -1.14
N THR A 150 -9.39 -5.53 -0.35
CA THR A 150 -10.32 -4.88 0.66
C THR A 150 -10.09 -5.03 2.20
N PRO A 151 -9.45 -4.07 2.92
CA PRO A 151 -9.53 -3.98 4.40
C PRO A 151 -10.67 -3.11 4.98
N TYR A 152 -11.44 -3.55 5.99
CA TYR A 152 -12.33 -2.74 6.87
C TYR A 152 -11.57 -2.11 8.04
N MET A 153 -11.78 -0.81 8.30
CA MET A 153 -11.24 -0.15 9.50
C MET A 153 -12.27 -0.04 10.64
N VAL A 154 -12.10 -0.77 11.74
CA VAL A 154 -12.93 -0.60 12.96
C VAL A 154 -12.18 0.28 13.94
N HIS A 155 -12.76 1.43 14.28
CA HIS A 155 -12.17 2.43 15.17
C HIS A 155 -12.39 2.05 16.65
N HIS A 156 -11.32 1.70 17.36
CA HIS A 156 -11.34 1.41 18.79
C HIS A 156 -10.59 2.50 19.57
N GLY A 157 -11.23 3.66 19.76
CA GLY A 157 -10.72 4.73 20.62
C GLY A 157 -9.38 5.34 20.19
N ASP A 158 -8.28 4.68 20.51
CA ASP A 158 -6.88 5.07 20.30
C ASP A 158 -6.11 4.22 19.26
N HIS A 159 -6.75 3.22 18.65
CA HIS A 159 -6.17 2.42 17.55
C HIS A 159 -7.25 1.87 16.61
N ILE A 160 -6.87 1.52 15.37
CA ILE A 160 -7.75 0.92 14.37
C ILE A 160 -7.45 -0.57 14.26
N HIS A 161 -8.50 -1.40 14.38
CA HIS A 161 -8.43 -2.82 14.02
C HIS A 161 -8.66 -2.92 12.51
N VAL A 162 -7.68 -3.49 11.80
CA VAL A 162 -7.81 -3.81 10.38
C VAL A 162 -8.51 -5.17 10.28
N HIS A 163 -9.83 -5.14 10.18
CA HIS A 163 -10.60 -6.28 9.70
C HIS A 163 -10.69 -6.24 8.18
N TRP A 164 -11.22 -7.27 7.55
CA TRP A 164 -11.29 -7.39 6.09
C TRP A 164 -12.76 -7.65 5.74
N PRO A 165 -13.62 -6.64 5.39
CA PRO A 165 -13.50 -5.69 4.25
C PRO A 165 -14.15 -4.26 4.35
N PHE A 166 -13.52 -3.19 3.83
CA PHE A 166 -13.89 -1.74 3.89
C PHE A 166 -15.37 -1.37 4.20
N ASP A 167 -15.72 -0.99 5.45
CA ASP A 167 -16.67 0.12 5.68
C ASP A 167 -15.95 1.31 6.30
N TRP A 168 -16.19 2.43 5.61
CA TRP A 168 -16.02 3.80 6.06
C TRP A 168 -14.57 4.28 6.29
N PRO A 169 -14.21 5.49 5.80
CA PRO A 169 -15.00 6.44 5.00
C PRO A 169 -14.95 6.22 3.48
N PHE A 170 -14.04 5.38 2.97
CA PHE A 170 -13.83 5.21 1.53
C PHE A 170 -14.98 4.51 0.80
N ARG A 171 -15.74 3.67 1.52
CA ARG A 171 -16.97 3.01 0.99
C ARG A 171 -18.00 4.01 0.48
N GLY A 172 -18.11 5.18 1.12
CA GLY A 172 -19.04 6.23 0.70
C GLY A 172 -18.75 6.70 -0.72
N VAL A 173 -17.48 6.99 -1.03
CA VAL A 173 -17.05 7.45 -2.35
C VAL A 173 -17.34 6.41 -3.44
N ILE A 174 -16.94 5.16 -3.20
CA ILE A 174 -17.15 4.06 -4.16
C ILE A 174 -18.65 3.84 -4.40
N ARG A 175 -19.46 3.78 -3.33
CA ARG A 175 -20.90 3.53 -3.42
C ARG A 175 -21.65 4.67 -4.12
N LEU A 176 -21.34 5.92 -3.77
CA LEU A 176 -22.03 7.10 -4.32
C LEU A 176 -21.84 7.24 -5.82
N ARG A 177 -20.65 6.88 -6.34
CA ARG A 177 -20.32 7.08 -7.75
C ARG A 177 -20.62 5.88 -8.63
N TRP A 178 -20.45 4.65 -8.14
CA TRP A 178 -20.55 3.43 -8.97
C TRP A 178 -21.84 2.63 -8.79
N ASN A 179 -22.68 2.98 -7.79
CA ASN A 179 -23.99 2.35 -7.53
C ASN A 179 -23.97 0.80 -7.54
N TYR A 180 -22.83 0.20 -7.20
CA TYR A 180 -22.56 -1.23 -7.37
C TYR A 180 -22.75 -1.99 -6.06
N PRO A 181 -23.36 -3.20 -6.06
CA PRO A 181 -23.33 -4.08 -4.90
C PRO A 181 -21.89 -4.51 -4.62
N LEU A 182 -21.39 -4.28 -3.41
CA LEU A 182 -20.00 -4.50 -2.95
C LEU A 182 -19.47 -5.95 -3.08
N TYR A 183 -20.26 -6.87 -3.61
CA TYR A 183 -19.88 -8.25 -3.78
C TYR A 183 -19.32 -8.46 -5.17
N MET A 184 -18.11 -7.94 -5.44
CA MET A 184 -17.24 -8.68 -6.37
C MET A 184 -17.04 -10.05 -5.73
N ARG A 185 -17.39 -11.14 -6.42
CA ARG A 185 -17.09 -12.48 -5.92
C ARG A 185 -15.56 -12.63 -5.93
N LEU A 186 -14.93 -12.31 -4.80
CA LEU A 186 -13.48 -12.32 -4.58
C LEU A 186 -12.85 -13.69 -4.88
N ASN A 187 -13.66 -14.75 -4.92
CA ASN A 187 -13.25 -16.13 -5.18
C ASN A 187 -12.83 -16.39 -6.64
N SER A 188 -12.94 -15.40 -7.53
CA SER A 188 -12.58 -15.56 -8.95
C SER A 188 -11.97 -14.30 -9.60
N ILE A 189 -11.38 -13.40 -8.83
CA ILE A 189 -10.64 -12.28 -9.43
C ILE A 189 -9.36 -12.84 -10.05
N ASP A 190 -9.32 -12.82 -11.39
CA ASP A 190 -8.16 -13.24 -12.16
C ASP A 190 -6.99 -12.28 -11.95
N ARG A 191 -5.77 -12.83 -12.00
CA ARG A 191 -4.53 -12.07 -11.89
C ARG A 191 -4.43 -10.98 -12.95
N SER A 192 -4.91 -11.24 -14.17
CA SER A 192 -4.91 -10.23 -15.24
C SER A 192 -5.73 -8.99 -14.87
N LEU A 193 -6.88 -9.18 -14.23
CA LEU A 193 -7.73 -8.08 -13.79
C LEU A 193 -7.06 -7.27 -12.68
N ILE A 194 -6.41 -7.93 -11.71
CA ILE A 194 -5.62 -7.24 -10.67
C ILE A 194 -4.48 -6.46 -11.30
N ARG A 195 -3.76 -7.06 -12.25
CA ARG A 195 -2.63 -6.45 -12.93
C ARG A 195 -3.06 -5.22 -13.75
N ARG A 196 -4.21 -5.27 -14.42
CA ARG A 196 -4.85 -4.11 -15.07
C ARG A 196 -5.18 -3.01 -14.06
N ALA A 197 -5.81 -3.36 -12.93
CA ALA A 197 -6.14 -2.40 -11.86
C ALA A 197 -4.89 -1.74 -11.25
N LEU A 198 -3.83 -2.51 -10.97
CA LEU A 198 -2.55 -1.97 -10.53
C LEU A 198 -1.90 -1.08 -11.59
N SER A 199 -2.06 -1.41 -12.87
CA SER A 199 -1.55 -0.57 -13.97
C SER A 199 -2.28 0.78 -14.04
N ILE A 200 -3.58 0.81 -13.72
CA ILE A 200 -4.34 2.06 -13.55
C ILE A 200 -3.74 2.88 -12.41
N LEU A 201 -3.51 2.27 -11.24
CA LEU A 201 -2.91 2.99 -10.10
C LEU A 201 -1.49 3.48 -10.39
N TYR A 202 -0.68 2.66 -11.06
CA TYR A 202 0.66 3.02 -11.50
C TYR A 202 0.66 4.29 -12.37
N LYS A 203 -0.26 4.37 -13.34
CA LYS A 203 -0.39 5.54 -14.22
C LYS A 203 -1.04 6.73 -13.51
N TRP A 204 -2.04 6.48 -12.68
CA TRP A 204 -2.72 7.48 -11.86
C TRP A 204 -1.72 8.21 -10.96
N TRP A 205 -0.85 7.49 -10.26
CA TRP A 205 0.18 8.06 -9.38
C TRP A 205 1.43 8.54 -10.12
N GLY A 206 1.48 8.38 -11.45
CA GLY A 206 2.61 8.88 -12.25
C GLY A 206 3.93 8.13 -12.02
N LEU A 207 3.88 6.88 -11.57
CA LEU A 207 5.05 6.04 -11.26
C LEU A 207 5.87 5.64 -12.50
N ASP A 208 5.41 6.06 -13.69
CA ASP A 208 6.11 5.89 -14.95
C ASP A 208 7.28 6.86 -15.17
N ARG A 209 7.44 7.85 -14.29
CA ARG A 209 8.56 8.78 -14.29
C ARG A 209 9.70 8.28 -13.41
N ALA A 210 10.90 8.83 -13.65
CA ALA A 210 12.00 8.67 -12.71
C ALA A 210 11.63 9.43 -11.42
N GLY A 211 11.26 8.68 -10.39
CA GLY A 211 10.81 9.20 -9.11
C GLY A 211 11.07 8.19 -8.00
N LEU A 212 10.95 8.65 -6.77
CA LEU A 212 11.28 7.90 -5.56
C LEU A 212 10.46 6.61 -5.44
N TYR A 213 9.19 6.67 -5.82
CA TYR A 213 8.21 5.58 -5.74
C TYR A 213 8.15 4.66 -6.96
N ARG A 214 9.08 4.78 -7.91
CA ARG A 214 9.10 3.82 -9.03
C ARG A 214 9.25 2.40 -8.46
N PRO A 215 8.32 1.45 -8.75
CA PRO A 215 8.30 0.13 -8.13
C PRO A 215 9.43 -0.76 -8.66
N ALA A 216 10.64 -0.50 -8.16
CA ALA A 216 11.86 -1.16 -8.52
C ALA A 216 12.74 -1.36 -7.27
N ILE A 217 13.32 -2.55 -7.15
CA ILE A 217 14.29 -2.87 -6.10
C ILE A 217 15.63 -2.24 -6.49
N SER A 218 16.12 -1.33 -5.66
CA SER A 218 17.42 -0.69 -5.86
C SER A 218 18.56 -1.71 -5.96
N THR A 219 19.52 -1.48 -6.85
CA THR A 219 20.76 -2.26 -6.94
C THR A 219 21.69 -2.06 -5.74
N LYS A 220 21.37 -1.13 -4.84
CA LYS A 220 22.11 -0.91 -3.59
C LYS A 220 21.80 -1.96 -2.51
N TYR A 221 20.68 -2.68 -2.60
CA TYR A 221 20.38 -3.75 -1.65
C TYR A 221 21.22 -5.00 -1.94
N THR A 222 21.67 -5.66 -0.88
CA THR A 222 22.32 -6.97 -0.97
C THR A 222 21.27 -8.09 -0.94
N GLU A 223 21.60 -9.25 -1.50
CA GLU A 223 20.73 -10.43 -1.45
C GLU A 223 20.43 -10.85 0.01
N ASP A 224 21.42 -10.78 0.90
CA ASP A 224 21.25 -11.09 2.33
C ASP A 224 20.23 -10.16 3.01
N PHE A 225 20.27 -8.86 2.69
CA PHE A 225 19.30 -7.90 3.22
C PHE A 225 17.89 -8.21 2.72
N LEU A 226 17.75 -8.48 1.41
CA LEU A 226 16.46 -8.82 0.82
C LEU A 226 15.90 -10.15 1.34
N ALA A 227 16.75 -11.13 1.61
CA ALA A 227 16.35 -12.40 2.22
C ALA A 227 15.78 -12.19 3.64
N LYS A 228 16.47 -11.38 4.47
CA LYS A 228 15.97 -11.00 5.81
C LYS A 228 14.69 -10.19 5.74
N TYR A 229 14.59 -9.28 4.77
CA TYR A 229 13.37 -8.52 4.52
C TYR A 229 12.20 -9.42 4.17
N LEU A 230 12.37 -10.40 3.30
CA LEU A 230 11.31 -11.35 2.94
C LEU A 230 10.90 -12.25 4.11
N GLU A 231 11.85 -12.69 4.93
CA GLU A 231 11.59 -13.43 6.16
C GLU A 231 10.76 -12.59 7.15
N GLN A 232 11.20 -11.35 7.40
CA GLN A 232 10.50 -10.43 8.29
C GLN A 232 9.11 -10.08 7.74
N LEU A 233 8.99 -9.78 6.44
CA LEU A 233 7.73 -9.46 5.78
C LEU A 233 6.72 -10.60 5.93
N ARG A 234 7.14 -11.85 5.82
CA ARG A 234 6.25 -13.01 6.08
C ARG A 234 5.79 -13.01 7.53
N GLY A 235 6.69 -12.78 8.47
CA GLY A 235 6.36 -12.62 9.88
C GLY A 235 5.38 -11.48 10.15
N ASP A 236 5.55 -10.36 9.45
CA ASP A 236 4.70 -9.18 9.51
C ASP A 236 3.41 -9.34 8.70
N LEU A 237 3.21 -10.42 7.95
CA LEU A 237 1.97 -10.71 7.21
C LEU A 237 1.15 -11.85 7.83
N VAL A 238 1.79 -12.83 8.49
CA VAL A 238 1.10 -14.02 9.07
C VAL A 238 0.10 -13.67 10.17
N PRO A 239 0.43 -12.89 11.21
CA PRO A 239 -0.53 -12.45 12.22
C PRO A 239 -1.69 -11.65 11.62
N PHE A 240 -1.44 -10.91 10.53
CA PHE A 240 -2.48 -10.16 9.81
C PHE A 240 -3.45 -11.10 9.09
N LEU A 241 -2.92 -12.13 8.40
CA LEU A 241 -3.73 -13.13 7.69
C LEU A 241 -4.49 -14.05 8.65
N ASP A 242 -3.84 -14.56 9.70
CA ASP A 242 -4.49 -15.39 10.72
C ASP A 242 -5.58 -14.62 11.46
N HIS A 243 -5.42 -13.32 11.67
CA HIS A 243 -6.46 -12.49 12.28
C HIS A 243 -7.62 -12.18 11.32
N ALA A 244 -7.32 -11.82 10.07
CA ALA A 244 -8.32 -11.65 9.02
C ALA A 244 -9.21 -12.90 8.86
N LEU A 245 -8.65 -14.08 9.11
CA LEU A 245 -9.34 -15.36 9.03
C LEU A 245 -10.00 -15.84 10.33
N SER A 246 -9.51 -15.46 11.51
CA SER A 246 -9.90 -16.11 12.78
C SER A 246 -10.95 -15.39 13.64
N LYS A 247 -11.39 -14.16 13.32
CA LYS A 247 -12.39 -13.37 14.09
C LYS A 247 -12.11 -13.22 15.61
N LYS A 248 -10.92 -13.59 16.10
CA LYS A 248 -10.59 -13.52 17.54
C LYS A 248 -10.25 -12.07 17.94
N PRO A 249 -10.76 -11.55 19.06
CA PRO A 249 -10.44 -10.21 19.52
C PRO A 249 -8.97 -10.09 19.88
N VAL A 250 -8.38 -8.99 19.41
CA VAL A 250 -6.97 -8.64 19.60
C VAL A 250 -6.88 -7.76 20.83
N ASN A 251 -6.56 -8.36 21.97
CA ASN A 251 -6.28 -7.55 23.14
C ASN A 251 -4.83 -7.04 23.17
N GLU A 252 -3.91 -7.56 22.33
CA GLU A 252 -2.47 -7.27 22.46
C GLU A 252 -1.66 -7.47 21.13
N SER A 253 -2.08 -6.89 19.99
CA SER A 253 -1.25 -6.94 18.76
C SER A 253 -0.44 -5.65 18.60
N ASP A 254 0.82 -5.69 19.02
CA ASP A 254 1.83 -4.63 18.87
C ASP A 254 2.46 -4.56 17.46
N TRP A 255 1.82 -5.11 16.41
CA TRP A 255 2.54 -5.47 15.18
C TRP A 255 2.39 -4.47 14.00
N ALA A 256 1.28 -3.73 13.92
CA ALA A 256 1.26 -2.41 13.26
C ALA A 256 0.09 -1.58 13.77
N ARG A 257 0.37 -0.44 14.41
CA ARG A 257 -0.69 0.50 14.79
C ARG A 257 -1.17 1.23 13.54
N VAL A 258 -2.43 1.07 13.15
CA VAL A 258 -3.04 1.85 12.08
C VAL A 258 -3.90 2.94 12.69
N ASN A 259 -3.81 4.15 12.15
CA ASN A 259 -4.51 5.33 12.63
C ASN A 259 -4.98 6.21 11.46
N ILE A 260 -5.92 7.09 11.75
CA ILE A 260 -6.40 8.13 10.82
C ILE A 260 -5.89 9.49 11.30
N ASP A 261 -5.35 10.27 10.37
CA ASP A 261 -5.07 11.67 10.55
C ASP A 261 -6.10 12.52 9.79
N ASN A 262 -6.96 13.20 10.53
CA ASN A 262 -8.03 14.05 9.96
C ASN A 262 -7.55 15.45 9.58
N ARG A 263 -6.26 15.78 9.80
CA ARG A 263 -5.74 17.11 9.53
C ARG A 263 -5.44 17.27 8.04
N GLU A 264 -5.61 18.50 7.54
CA GLU A 264 -5.02 18.90 6.25
C GLU A 264 -3.51 18.89 6.42
N TRP A 265 -2.87 17.84 5.94
CA TRP A 265 -1.42 17.67 6.08
C TRP A 265 -0.70 18.71 5.22
N LYS A 266 0.20 19.47 5.84
CA LYS A 266 1.12 20.37 5.16
C LYS A 266 2.52 19.99 5.60
N LEU A 267 3.29 19.40 4.69
CA LEU A 267 4.72 19.22 4.92
C LEU A 267 5.40 20.58 4.99
N THR A 268 6.07 20.85 6.10
CA THR A 268 6.83 22.08 6.34
C THR A 268 8.31 21.95 5.94
N CYS A 269 8.68 20.80 5.39
CA CYS A 269 10.05 20.50 5.05
C CYS A 269 10.46 21.22 3.77
N ARG A 270 11.57 21.97 3.83
CA ARG A 270 12.22 22.45 2.61
C ARG A 270 12.82 21.24 1.91
N GLN A 271 12.33 20.92 0.73
CA GLN A 271 13.04 20.06 -0.22
C GLN A 271 14.39 20.74 -0.50
N GLY A 272 15.48 20.08 -0.11
CA GLY A 272 16.85 20.52 -0.31
C GLY A 272 17.52 19.68 -1.38
#